data_AF-A0A916RBY5-F1
#
_entry.id   AF-A0A916RBY5-F1
#
_cell.length_a   1.000
_cell.length_b   1.000
_cell.length_c   1.000
_cell.angle_alpha   90.00
_cell.angle_beta   90.00
_cell.angle_gamma   90.00
#
_symmetry.space_group_name_H-M   'P 1'
#
loop_
_entity.id
_entity.type
_entity.pdbx_description
1 polymer ?
#
loop_
_entity_poly.entity_id
_entity_poly.type
_entity_poly.pdbx_seq_one_letter_code
_entity_poly.pdbx_strand_id
1 'polypeptide(L)'
;MQVLETKSHFNCQEFDDFLIEEVYLENVLVKGNEIWFRYLLDGEKIDCSVKYDSISLEDTNLASPARVKCFAVVIAVLFSLRFSSVLPQKIDFSKYSQFIDRELLNFLQTTIPKCWSENRYQVGKLVYQSPEMKVDESVLGQDVTYPIFELKTEQNTVDAIIGSGSGKDSLLCSLILQKAGVNYDILTCLYNSYGNIEEQKELFTQTSEHLNYRKQHYIYFQDSYYPWLQQRFDRYNIVARTQEYFEYKKPFHNIAGENIILPFLLAPIQAIHKITLLLVGNEKSADAPNLIDKYSGETVAHQWVKSLEAGEKNRRTDGKNVYRNIVV
;
A
#
# COMPACT_ATOMS: atom_id res chain seq x y z
N MET A 1 -32.62 -11.51 30.49
CA MET A 1 -31.84 -11.28 29.27
C MET A 1 -31.69 -9.77 29.14
N GLN A 2 -30.65 -9.19 29.74
CA GLN A 2 -30.34 -7.77 29.58
C GLN A 2 -29.70 -7.63 28.20
N VAL A 3 -30.43 -6.99 27.29
CA VAL A 3 -29.85 -6.48 26.05
C VAL A 3 -28.96 -5.33 26.48
N LEU A 4 -27.65 -5.57 26.63
CA LEU A 4 -26.67 -4.50 26.67
C LEU A 4 -26.84 -3.74 25.35
N GLU A 5 -27.32 -2.49 25.41
CA GLU A 5 -27.23 -1.53 24.32
C GLU A 5 -25.75 -1.40 23.97
N THR A 6 -25.32 -2.26 23.06
CA THR A 6 -23.94 -2.39 22.72
C THR A 6 -23.59 -1.15 21.92
N LYS A 7 -22.65 -0.35 22.43
CA LYS A 7 -22.19 0.90 21.81
C LYS A 7 -21.95 0.69 20.33
N SER A 8 -22.61 1.49 19.51
CA SER A 8 -22.61 1.32 18.07
C SER A 8 -21.27 1.74 17.47
N HIS A 9 -20.65 0.86 16.70
CA HIS A 9 -19.47 1.18 15.88
C HIS A 9 -19.85 2.01 14.62
N PHE A 10 -21.12 2.41 14.49
CA PHE A 10 -21.59 3.10 13.30
C PHE A 10 -21.04 4.52 13.19
N ASN A 11 -21.17 5.36 14.23
CA ASN A 11 -20.70 6.75 14.21
C ASN A 11 -20.35 7.29 15.60
N CYS A 12 -19.43 6.61 16.29
CA CYS A 12 -18.90 7.01 17.59
C CYS A 12 -18.17 8.36 17.49
N GLN A 13 -18.48 9.31 18.39
CA GLN A 13 -17.80 10.62 18.48
C GLN A 13 -16.70 10.64 19.56
N GLU A 14 -16.58 9.57 20.35
CA GLU A 14 -15.65 9.49 21.49
C GLU A 14 -14.19 9.75 21.08
N PHE A 15 -13.80 9.38 19.87
CA PHE A 15 -12.41 9.36 19.42
C PHE A 15 -12.07 10.44 18.40
N ASP A 16 -12.91 11.46 18.26
CA ASP A 16 -12.72 12.53 17.25
C ASP A 16 -11.46 13.36 17.50
N ASP A 17 -11.02 13.43 18.76
CA ASP A 17 -9.77 14.08 19.15
C ASP A 17 -8.52 13.39 18.58
N PHE A 18 -8.61 12.09 18.31
CA PHE A 18 -7.53 11.28 17.73
C PHE A 18 -7.49 11.33 16.20
N LEU A 19 -8.62 11.60 15.53
CA LEU A 19 -8.67 11.68 14.05
C LEU A 19 -7.97 12.95 13.54
N ILE A 20 -7.76 13.04 12.23
CA ILE A 20 -7.16 14.22 11.59
C ILE A 20 -8.10 14.86 10.57
N GLU A 21 -7.97 16.16 10.34
CA GLU A 21 -8.80 16.89 9.39
C GLU A 21 -8.24 16.74 7.96
N GLU A 22 -6.94 17.00 7.79
CA GLU A 22 -6.35 17.12 6.46
C GLU A 22 -4.99 16.44 6.34
N VAL A 23 -4.82 15.73 5.23
CA VAL A 23 -3.53 15.27 4.71
C VAL A 23 -3.23 16.08 3.46
N TYR A 24 -2.10 16.76 3.40
CA TYR A 24 -1.65 17.48 2.21
C TYR A 24 -0.37 16.88 1.65
N LEU A 25 -0.35 16.50 0.36
CA LEU A 25 0.87 16.05 -0.31
C LEU A 25 1.75 17.27 -0.65
N GLU A 26 2.65 17.62 0.27
CA GLU A 26 3.50 18.82 0.16
C GLU A 26 4.56 18.65 -0.91
N ASN A 27 5.28 17.52 -0.94
CA ASN A 27 6.42 17.39 -1.83
C ASN A 27 6.60 15.96 -2.34
N VAL A 28 7.11 15.84 -3.56
CA VAL A 28 7.51 14.58 -4.21
C VAL A 28 8.80 14.86 -4.98
N LEU A 29 9.85 14.12 -4.72
CA LEU A 29 11.18 14.24 -5.31
C LEU A 29 11.65 12.88 -5.81
N VAL A 30 12.42 12.89 -6.89
CA VAL A 30 13.10 11.71 -7.42
C VAL A 30 14.57 12.04 -7.50
N LYS A 31 15.43 11.15 -6.99
CA LYS A 31 16.88 11.30 -7.07
C LYS A 31 17.55 9.93 -7.11
N GLY A 32 18.35 9.69 -8.14
CA GLY A 32 19.03 8.41 -8.34
C GLY A 32 18.05 7.24 -8.30
N ASN A 33 18.16 6.41 -7.27
CA ASN A 33 17.32 5.23 -7.03
C ASN A 33 16.24 5.43 -5.97
N GLU A 34 15.92 6.66 -5.60
CA GLU A 34 15.02 6.97 -4.49
C GLU A 34 13.90 7.91 -4.92
N ILE A 35 12.69 7.59 -4.46
CA ILE A 35 11.53 8.49 -4.45
C ILE A 35 11.38 8.96 -3.02
N TRP A 36 11.36 10.26 -2.81
CA TRP A 36 11.07 10.86 -1.52
C TRP A 36 9.80 11.69 -1.62
N PHE A 37 8.92 11.60 -0.64
CA PHE A 37 7.74 12.45 -0.57
C PHE A 37 7.39 12.82 0.86
N ARG A 38 6.77 13.99 1.00
CA ARG A 38 6.35 14.56 2.27
C ARG A 38 4.87 14.87 2.26
N TYR A 39 4.21 14.51 3.35
CA TYR A 39 2.85 14.97 3.66
C TYR A 39 2.87 15.93 4.85
N LEU A 40 1.86 16.78 4.92
CA LEU A 40 1.47 17.46 6.15
C LEU A 40 0.19 16.79 6.66
N LEU A 41 0.23 16.26 7.88
CA LEU A 41 -0.94 15.75 8.60
C LEU A 41 -1.33 16.82 9.63
N ASP A 42 -2.40 17.56 9.38
CA ASP A 42 -2.78 18.76 10.14
C ASP A 42 -1.60 19.74 10.37
N GLY A 43 -0.72 19.86 9.36
CA GLY A 43 0.48 20.70 9.39
C GLY A 43 1.75 20.03 9.93
N GLU A 44 1.66 18.83 10.52
CA GLU A 44 2.82 18.06 10.97
C GLU A 44 3.50 17.34 9.80
N LYS A 45 4.83 17.47 9.69
CA LYS A 45 5.60 16.91 8.56
C LYS A 45 5.82 15.41 8.72
N ILE A 46 5.39 14.65 7.71
CA ILE A 46 5.62 13.21 7.60
C ILE A 46 6.42 12.92 6.34
N ASP A 47 7.65 12.45 6.53
CA ASP A 47 8.58 12.12 5.47
C ASP A 47 8.56 10.63 5.19
N CYS A 48 8.55 10.28 3.91
CA CYS A 48 8.67 8.91 3.47
C CYS A 48 9.59 8.82 2.25
N SER A 49 10.35 7.73 2.15
CA SER A 49 11.08 7.39 0.95
C SER A 49 10.99 5.92 0.60
N VAL A 50 11.08 5.69 -0.71
CA VAL A 50 11.12 4.38 -1.36
C VAL A 50 12.41 4.33 -2.15
N LYS A 51 13.33 3.46 -1.74
CA LYS A 51 14.64 3.31 -2.39
C LYS A 51 14.78 1.93 -3.01
N TYR A 52 15.21 1.91 -4.27
CA TYR A 52 15.42 0.69 -5.05
C TYR A 52 16.89 0.28 -5.01
N ASP A 53 17.18 -1.00 -4.79
CA ASP A 53 18.57 -1.48 -4.74
C ASP A 53 19.21 -1.73 -6.11
N SER A 54 18.38 -2.08 -7.09
CA SER A 54 18.81 -2.77 -8.31
C SER A 54 18.57 -1.96 -9.57
N ILE A 55 17.95 -0.78 -9.44
CA ILE A 55 17.65 0.14 -10.54
C ILE A 55 17.98 1.58 -10.15
N SER A 56 18.18 2.42 -11.16
CA SER A 56 18.15 3.88 -11.03
C SER A 56 16.91 4.41 -11.72
N LEU A 57 16.19 5.32 -11.06
CA LEU A 57 15.05 6.03 -11.65
C LEU A 57 15.50 7.12 -12.64
N GLU A 58 16.80 7.43 -12.67
CA GLU A 58 17.41 8.33 -13.65
C GLU A 58 17.92 7.58 -14.90
N ASP A 59 17.76 6.25 -14.97
CA ASP A 59 18.12 5.48 -16.16
C ASP A 59 17.22 5.87 -17.34
N THR A 60 17.83 6.39 -18.41
CA THR A 60 17.10 6.80 -19.62
C THR A 60 16.47 5.62 -20.37
N ASN A 61 16.88 4.39 -20.07
CA ASN A 61 16.23 3.17 -20.56
C ASN A 61 14.93 2.83 -19.84
N LEU A 62 14.69 3.39 -18.64
CA LEU A 62 13.47 3.19 -17.88
C LEU A 62 12.32 4.02 -18.47
N ALA A 63 12.47 5.34 -18.46
CA ALA A 63 11.53 6.29 -19.04
C ALA A 63 12.12 7.72 -19.07
N SER A 64 11.39 8.67 -19.65
CA SER A 64 11.75 10.09 -19.56
C SER A 64 11.61 10.61 -18.11
N PRO A 65 12.37 11.66 -17.72
CA PRO A 65 12.25 12.25 -16.39
C PRO A 65 10.82 12.67 -16.02
N ALA A 66 10.04 13.16 -16.99
CA ALA A 66 8.64 13.52 -16.78
C ALA A 66 7.76 12.28 -16.46
N ARG A 67 7.96 11.16 -17.16
CA ARG A 67 7.24 9.90 -16.86
C ARG A 67 7.64 9.33 -15.49
N VAL A 68 8.92 9.37 -15.14
CA VAL A 68 9.39 8.96 -13.80
C VAL A 68 8.84 9.86 -12.71
N LYS A 69 8.72 11.17 -12.97
CA LYS A 69 8.07 12.12 -12.06
C LYS A 69 6.58 11.80 -11.89
N CYS A 70 5.88 11.49 -12.97
CA CYS A 70 4.49 11.02 -12.92
C CYS A 70 4.36 9.75 -12.07
N PHE A 71 5.23 8.75 -12.29
CA PHE A 71 5.28 7.54 -11.47
C PHE A 71 5.43 7.85 -9.97
N ALA A 72 6.40 8.71 -9.63
CA ALA A 72 6.65 9.10 -8.24
C ALA A 72 5.45 9.76 -7.57
N VAL A 73 4.69 10.59 -8.30
CA VAL A 73 3.44 11.16 -7.80
C VAL A 73 2.38 10.08 -7.61
N VAL A 74 2.20 9.17 -8.57
CA VAL A 74 1.24 8.06 -8.44
C VAL A 74 1.55 7.21 -7.20
N ILE A 75 2.83 6.89 -6.97
CA ILE A 75 3.26 6.19 -5.75
C ILE A 75 2.91 7.01 -4.50
N ALA A 76 3.22 8.30 -4.46
CA ALA A 76 2.83 9.16 -3.33
C ALA A 76 1.30 9.23 -3.13
N VAL A 77 0.50 9.23 -4.18
CA VAL A 77 -0.96 9.21 -4.05
C VAL A 77 -1.44 7.88 -3.44
N LEU A 78 -0.93 6.75 -3.94
CA LEU A 78 -1.24 5.42 -3.41
C LEU A 78 -0.77 5.22 -1.96
N PHE A 79 0.36 5.82 -1.59
CA PHE A 79 0.89 5.79 -0.23
C PHE A 79 -0.02 6.45 0.80
N SER A 80 -0.99 7.27 0.38
CA SER A 80 -2.00 7.82 1.29
C SER A 80 -2.90 6.75 1.93
N LEU A 81 -2.97 5.53 1.36
CA LEU A 81 -3.70 4.40 1.93
C LEU A 81 -3.24 3.99 3.33
N ARG A 82 -2.01 4.37 3.74
CA ARG A 82 -1.47 4.06 5.08
C ARG A 82 -2.09 4.87 6.21
N PHE A 83 -2.79 5.96 5.91
CA PHE A 83 -3.38 6.86 6.91
C PHE A 83 -4.71 6.34 7.52
N SER A 84 -4.99 5.05 7.35
CA SER A 84 -6.23 4.41 7.78
C SER A 84 -6.50 4.52 9.28
N SER A 85 -5.45 4.56 10.10
CA SER A 85 -5.61 4.64 11.55
C SER A 85 -6.21 5.97 12.00
N VAL A 86 -5.98 7.05 11.25
CA VAL A 86 -6.36 8.43 11.64
C VAL A 86 -7.54 9.00 10.85
N LEU A 87 -8.06 8.24 9.87
CA LEU A 87 -9.29 8.53 9.10
C LEU A 87 -9.44 10.00 8.71
N PRO A 88 -8.53 10.55 7.87
CA PRO A 88 -8.55 11.97 7.50
C PRO A 88 -9.89 12.38 6.89
N GLN A 89 -10.39 13.59 7.18
CA GLN A 89 -11.58 14.09 6.46
C GLN A 89 -11.26 14.43 5.01
N LYS A 90 -10.07 14.98 4.75
CA LYS A 90 -9.59 15.37 3.43
C LYS A 90 -8.20 14.84 3.13
N ILE A 91 -7.97 14.52 1.86
CA ILE A 91 -6.64 14.35 1.32
C ILE A 91 -6.48 15.29 0.12
N ASP A 92 -5.55 16.22 0.24
CA ASP A 92 -5.29 17.26 -0.74
C ASP A 92 -4.07 16.93 -1.60
N PHE A 93 -4.35 16.72 -2.88
CA PHE A 93 -3.38 16.47 -3.94
C PHE A 93 -3.31 17.61 -4.95
N SER A 94 -3.92 18.77 -4.68
CA SER A 94 -4.07 19.90 -5.61
C SER A 94 -2.75 20.28 -6.30
N LYS A 95 -1.65 20.31 -5.54
CA LYS A 95 -0.29 20.63 -6.03
C LYS A 95 0.22 19.72 -7.16
N TYR A 96 -0.28 18.49 -7.24
CA TYR A 96 0.20 17.47 -8.17
C TYR A 96 -0.91 16.96 -9.11
N SER A 97 -2.02 17.69 -9.22
CA SER A 97 -3.21 17.28 -9.98
C SER A 97 -2.90 16.95 -11.44
N GLN A 98 -1.91 17.60 -12.05
CA GLN A 98 -1.49 17.32 -13.43
C GLN A 98 -0.94 15.91 -13.65
N PHE A 99 -0.45 15.25 -12.59
CA PHE A 99 0.04 13.87 -12.64
C PHE A 99 -0.97 12.85 -12.09
N ILE A 100 -2.21 13.27 -11.84
CA ILE A 100 -3.26 12.45 -11.24
C ILE A 100 -4.44 12.42 -12.20
N ASP A 101 -4.85 11.23 -12.62
CA ASP A 101 -6.05 11.07 -13.45
C ASP A 101 -7.27 10.68 -12.61
N ARG A 102 -8.45 10.73 -13.24
CA ARG A 102 -9.71 10.34 -12.60
C ARG A 102 -9.73 8.87 -12.20
N GLU A 103 -9.07 8.00 -12.95
CA GLU A 103 -9.05 6.57 -12.66
C GLU A 103 -8.31 6.27 -11.35
N LEU A 104 -7.19 6.94 -11.07
CA LEU A 104 -6.49 6.82 -9.79
C LEU A 104 -7.36 7.29 -8.61
N LEU A 105 -8.08 8.41 -8.77
CA LEU A 105 -9.01 8.89 -7.74
C LEU A 105 -10.16 7.90 -7.50
N ASN A 106 -10.78 7.40 -8.57
CA ASN A 106 -11.85 6.40 -8.49
C ASN A 106 -11.35 5.10 -7.84
N PHE A 107 -10.13 4.69 -8.18
CA PHE A 107 -9.48 3.54 -7.57
C PHE A 107 -9.34 3.71 -6.07
N LEU A 108 -8.83 4.85 -5.60
CA LEU A 108 -8.72 5.14 -4.17
C LEU A 108 -10.10 5.17 -3.49
N GLN A 109 -11.07 5.91 -4.03
CA GLN A 109 -12.40 6.07 -3.44
C GLN A 109 -13.11 4.74 -3.22
N THR A 110 -12.94 3.80 -4.15
CA THR A 110 -13.56 2.49 -4.05
C THR A 110 -12.76 1.50 -3.20
N THR A 111 -11.47 1.76 -2.97
CA THR A 111 -10.53 0.86 -2.27
C THR A 111 -10.41 1.19 -0.79
N ILE A 112 -10.40 2.49 -0.45
CA ILE A 112 -10.32 3.00 0.92
C ILE A 112 -11.36 2.37 1.86
N PRO A 113 -12.68 2.35 1.54
CA PRO A 113 -13.67 1.78 2.46
C PRO A 113 -13.32 0.34 2.86
N LYS A 114 -12.86 -0.47 1.91
CA LYS A 114 -12.54 -1.89 2.15
C LYS A 114 -11.23 -2.04 2.91
N CYS A 115 -10.19 -1.37 2.42
CA CYS A 115 -8.84 -1.41 2.99
C CYS A 115 -8.79 -0.85 4.42
N TRP A 116 -9.65 0.11 4.76
CA TRP A 116 -9.67 0.77 6.07
C TRP A 116 -10.78 0.21 6.98
N SER A 117 -11.49 -0.83 6.55
CA SER A 117 -12.66 -1.36 7.27
C SER A 117 -12.36 -1.70 8.73
N GLU A 118 -11.21 -2.32 9.04
CA GLU A 118 -10.85 -2.62 10.43
C GLU A 118 -10.52 -1.37 11.23
N ASN A 119 -9.78 -0.41 10.68
CA ASN A 119 -9.48 0.83 11.40
C ASN A 119 -10.76 1.63 11.69
N ARG A 120 -11.67 1.73 10.71
CA ARG A 120 -12.99 2.33 10.89
C ARG A 120 -13.78 1.62 11.99
N TYR A 121 -13.76 0.30 12.00
CA TYR A 121 -14.37 -0.49 13.06
C TYR A 121 -13.73 -0.18 14.43
N GLN A 122 -12.40 -0.17 14.54
CA GLN A 122 -11.68 0.02 15.82
C GLN A 122 -11.98 1.35 16.51
N VAL A 123 -12.28 2.41 15.75
CA VAL A 123 -12.67 3.73 16.29
C VAL A 123 -14.17 4.03 16.12
N GLY A 124 -14.98 3.03 15.77
CA GLY A 124 -16.43 3.16 15.64
C GLY A 124 -16.90 4.17 14.59
N LYS A 125 -16.21 4.27 13.46
CA LYS A 125 -16.51 5.16 12.34
C LYS A 125 -16.93 4.39 11.08
N LEU A 126 -17.80 3.39 11.20
CA LEU A 126 -18.25 2.63 10.02
C LEU A 126 -19.04 3.48 9.00
N VAL A 127 -19.65 4.60 9.41
CA VAL A 127 -20.25 5.57 8.46
C VAL A 127 -19.22 6.25 7.56
N TYR A 128 -17.97 6.39 8.02
CA TYR A 128 -16.91 6.96 7.20
C TYR A 128 -16.64 5.99 6.04
N GLN A 129 -16.66 6.48 4.80
CA GLN A 129 -16.40 5.64 3.62
C GLN A 129 -15.03 5.94 3.05
N SER A 130 -14.72 7.22 2.83
CA SER A 130 -13.46 7.69 2.27
C SER A 130 -13.27 9.17 2.60
N PRO A 131 -12.03 9.70 2.56
CA PRO A 131 -11.80 11.12 2.64
C PRO A 131 -12.32 11.83 1.39
N GLU A 132 -12.63 13.11 1.51
CA GLU A 132 -12.75 14.01 0.36
C GLU A 132 -11.37 14.15 -0.31
N MET A 133 -11.28 13.82 -1.60
CA MET A 133 -10.05 14.01 -2.37
C MET A 133 -10.08 15.37 -3.06
N LYS A 134 -9.22 16.29 -2.63
CA LYS A 134 -9.09 17.61 -3.26
C LYS A 134 -8.04 17.58 -4.36
N VAL A 135 -8.41 18.10 -5.52
CA VAL A 135 -7.55 18.28 -6.70
C VAL A 135 -7.90 19.59 -7.39
N ASP A 136 -6.96 20.12 -8.17
CA ASP A 136 -7.21 21.19 -9.13
C ASP A 136 -7.75 20.57 -10.43
N GLU A 137 -9.05 20.70 -10.62
CA GLU A 137 -9.77 20.18 -11.79
C GLU A 137 -9.32 20.79 -13.12
N SER A 138 -8.74 21.99 -13.11
CA SER A 138 -8.32 22.68 -14.34
C SER A 138 -7.09 22.04 -14.99
N VAL A 139 -6.25 21.39 -14.19
CA VAL A 139 -5.00 20.74 -14.63
C VAL A 139 -5.03 19.22 -14.48
N LEU A 140 -6.12 18.64 -13.98
CA LEU A 140 -6.21 17.22 -13.66
C LEU A 140 -5.81 16.32 -14.85
N GLY A 141 -4.80 15.47 -14.63
CA GLY A 141 -4.36 14.44 -15.58
C GLY A 141 -3.66 14.95 -16.84
N GLN A 142 -3.34 16.24 -16.95
CA GLN A 142 -2.73 16.81 -18.16
C GLN A 142 -1.37 16.20 -18.54
N ASP A 143 -0.58 15.82 -17.54
CA ASP A 143 0.76 15.25 -17.73
C ASP A 143 0.77 13.72 -17.59
N VAL A 144 -0.40 13.08 -17.47
CA VAL A 144 -0.51 11.63 -17.31
C VAL A 144 -0.46 10.98 -18.69
N THR A 145 0.56 10.14 -18.90
CA THR A 145 0.70 9.34 -20.12
C THR A 145 0.91 7.88 -19.75
N TYR A 146 0.06 7.02 -20.29
CA TYR A 146 0.15 5.57 -20.11
C TYR A 146 0.56 4.84 -21.39
N PRO A 147 1.29 3.71 -21.28
CA PRO A 147 1.86 3.18 -20.04
C PRO A 147 3.01 4.06 -19.53
N ILE A 148 3.18 4.14 -18.20
CA ILE A 148 4.27 4.94 -17.60
C ILE A 148 5.63 4.33 -17.92
N PHE A 149 5.73 3.00 -17.84
CA PHE A 149 6.90 2.22 -18.22
C PHE A 149 6.53 1.21 -19.31
N GLU A 150 7.49 0.90 -20.18
CA GLU A 150 7.32 -0.06 -21.27
C GLU A 150 8.14 -1.31 -20.98
N LEU A 151 7.50 -2.48 -20.99
CA LEU A 151 8.20 -3.76 -20.94
C LEU A 151 8.81 -4.06 -22.31
N LYS A 152 10.14 -4.14 -22.38
CA LYS A 152 10.84 -4.55 -23.60
C LYS A 152 10.70 -6.07 -23.77
N THR A 153 9.91 -6.51 -24.74
CA THR A 153 9.51 -7.92 -24.96
C THR A 153 10.55 -8.81 -25.68
N GLU A 154 11.84 -8.49 -25.59
CA GLU A 154 12.87 -9.42 -26.07
C GLU A 154 12.89 -10.68 -25.20
N GLN A 155 13.26 -11.83 -25.76
CA GLN A 155 13.27 -13.14 -25.08
C GLN A 155 13.85 -13.04 -23.65
N ASN A 156 12.95 -13.20 -22.67
CA ASN A 156 13.25 -13.03 -21.27
C ASN A 156 14.07 -14.22 -20.74
N THR A 157 15.01 -13.91 -19.85
CA THR A 157 15.74 -14.93 -19.08
C THR A 157 15.09 -15.24 -17.74
N VAL A 158 14.08 -14.47 -17.33
CA VAL A 158 13.28 -14.70 -16.11
C VAL A 158 11.81 -14.62 -16.42
N ASP A 159 11.07 -15.60 -15.91
CA ASP A 159 9.65 -15.77 -16.16
C ASP A 159 8.81 -14.95 -15.17
N ALA A 160 9.26 -14.87 -13.91
CA ALA A 160 8.50 -14.29 -12.82
C ALA A 160 9.35 -13.60 -11.75
N ILE A 161 8.74 -12.71 -10.98
CA ILE A 161 9.25 -12.17 -9.73
C ILE A 161 8.24 -12.46 -8.62
N ILE A 162 8.71 -12.97 -7.49
CA ILE A 162 7.88 -13.26 -6.33
C ILE A 162 8.12 -12.24 -5.21
N GLY A 163 7.04 -11.64 -4.69
CA GLY A 163 7.10 -10.88 -3.45
C GLY A 163 7.33 -11.82 -2.26
N SER A 164 8.46 -11.67 -1.56
CA SER A 164 8.82 -12.50 -0.41
C SER A 164 9.43 -11.68 0.72
N GLY A 165 8.75 -11.72 1.87
CA GLY A 165 9.29 -11.39 3.19
C GLY A 165 9.73 -12.64 3.96
N SER A 166 10.11 -13.72 3.26
CA SER A 166 10.53 -15.00 3.86
C SER A 166 9.52 -15.70 4.77
N GLY A 167 8.26 -15.30 4.72
CA GLY A 167 7.16 -16.00 5.39
C GLY A 167 6.82 -17.32 4.70
N LYS A 168 6.13 -18.21 5.43
CA LYS A 168 5.77 -19.58 4.97
C LYS A 168 5.14 -19.61 3.57
N ASP A 169 4.28 -18.64 3.26
CA ASP A 169 3.49 -18.66 2.01
C ASP A 169 4.37 -18.34 0.81
N SER A 170 5.20 -17.30 0.92
CA SER A 170 6.18 -16.93 -0.12
C SER A 170 7.27 -18.00 -0.30
N LEU A 171 7.67 -18.69 0.77
CA LEU A 171 8.58 -19.84 0.72
C LEU A 171 7.96 -21.01 -0.03
N LEU A 172 6.72 -21.37 0.30
CA LEU A 172 6.00 -22.44 -0.39
C LEU A 172 5.84 -22.13 -1.88
N CYS A 173 5.46 -20.90 -2.22
CA CYS A 173 5.38 -20.46 -3.62
C CYS A 173 6.74 -20.60 -4.35
N SER A 174 7.84 -20.21 -3.70
CA SER A 174 9.19 -20.36 -4.27
C SER A 174 9.54 -21.83 -4.53
N LEU A 175 9.24 -22.74 -3.58
CA LEU A 175 9.46 -24.18 -3.75
C LEU A 175 8.61 -24.78 -4.88
N ILE A 176 7.38 -24.29 -5.06
CA ILE A 176 6.51 -24.69 -6.19
C ILE A 176 7.13 -24.27 -7.52
N LEU A 177 7.63 -23.03 -7.63
CA LEU A 177 8.30 -22.53 -8.85
C LEU A 177 9.54 -23.35 -9.20
N GLN A 178 10.38 -23.63 -8.20
CA GLN A 178 11.56 -24.49 -8.38
C GLN A 178 11.17 -25.89 -8.86
N LYS A 179 10.13 -26.49 -8.25
CA LYS A 179 9.68 -27.82 -8.63
C LYS A 179 9.11 -27.85 -10.05
N ALA A 180 8.51 -26.74 -10.49
CA ALA A 180 8.00 -26.54 -11.84
C ALA A 180 9.10 -26.17 -12.86
N GLY A 181 10.33 -25.89 -12.43
CA GLY A 181 11.42 -25.45 -13.31
C GLY A 181 11.22 -24.04 -13.87
N VAL A 182 10.45 -23.20 -13.19
CA VAL A 182 10.21 -21.79 -13.59
C VAL A 182 11.37 -20.93 -13.08
N ASN A 183 11.95 -20.09 -13.94
CA ASN A 183 13.00 -19.16 -13.53
C ASN A 183 12.38 -17.94 -12.86
N TYR A 184 12.82 -17.61 -11.65
CA TYR A 184 12.26 -16.50 -10.91
C TYR A 184 13.30 -15.68 -10.14
N ASP A 185 12.97 -14.39 -9.98
CA ASP A 185 13.63 -13.48 -9.06
C ASP A 185 12.78 -13.31 -7.78
N ILE A 186 13.41 -12.88 -6.69
CA ILE A 186 12.74 -12.53 -5.44
C ILE A 186 12.71 -11.02 -5.30
N LEU A 187 11.58 -10.47 -4.89
CA LEU A 187 11.45 -9.10 -4.39
C LEU A 187 11.26 -9.12 -2.87
N THR A 188 12.07 -8.37 -2.15
CA THR A 188 11.96 -8.20 -0.71
C THR A 188 11.79 -6.72 -0.35
N CYS A 189 10.71 -6.41 0.36
CA CYS A 189 10.44 -5.07 0.88
C CYS A 189 10.93 -4.99 2.34
N LEU A 190 11.77 -4.00 2.64
CA LEU A 190 12.35 -3.78 3.97
C LEU A 190 11.81 -2.48 4.56
N TYR A 191 11.19 -2.54 5.73
CA TYR A 191 10.51 -1.40 6.32
C TYR A 191 11.18 -1.00 7.63
N ASN A 192 11.52 0.28 7.81
CA ASN A 192 12.01 0.78 9.10
C ASN A 192 10.97 0.62 10.23
N SER A 193 9.68 0.53 9.91
CA SER A 193 8.60 0.28 10.88
C SER A 193 8.57 -1.16 11.42
N TYR A 194 9.20 -2.11 10.73
CA TYR A 194 9.31 -3.51 11.18
C TYR A 194 10.60 -3.81 11.95
N GLY A 195 11.36 -2.77 12.31
CA GLY A 195 12.58 -2.87 13.09
C GLY A 195 13.83 -2.51 12.28
N ASN A 196 14.97 -3.03 12.69
CA ASN A 196 16.24 -2.75 12.01
C ASN A 196 16.24 -3.35 10.59
N ILE A 197 16.58 -2.54 9.59
CA ILE A 197 16.57 -2.94 8.18
C ILE A 197 17.64 -4.00 7.87
N GLU A 198 18.83 -3.89 8.46
CA GLU A 198 19.91 -4.86 8.22
C GLU A 198 19.61 -6.20 8.88
N GLU A 199 19.01 -6.21 10.08
CA GLU A 199 18.56 -7.44 10.74
C GLU A 199 17.44 -8.13 9.93
N GLN A 200 16.48 -7.36 9.40
CA GLN A 200 15.46 -7.89 8.48
C GLN A 200 16.11 -8.50 7.23
N LYS A 201 17.06 -7.79 6.62
CA LYS A 201 17.77 -8.26 5.42
C LYS A 201 18.55 -9.54 5.69
N GLU A 202 19.25 -9.62 6.81
CA GLU A 202 19.98 -10.81 7.24
C GLU A 202 19.01 -12.00 7.41
N LEU A 203 17.94 -11.81 8.18
CA LEU A 203 16.92 -12.84 8.42
C LEU A 203 16.32 -13.37 7.11
N PHE A 204 15.98 -12.46 6.19
CA PHE A 204 15.39 -12.84 4.91
C PHE A 204 16.40 -13.52 3.99
N THR A 205 17.67 -13.10 4.01
CA THR A 205 18.74 -13.72 3.23
C THR A 205 19.04 -15.15 3.70
N GLN A 206 19.12 -15.37 5.02
CA GLN A 206 19.30 -16.71 5.61
C GLN A 206 18.17 -17.67 5.22
N THR A 207 16.98 -17.14 5.01
CA THR A 207 15.82 -17.96 4.60
C THR A 207 15.82 -18.21 3.09
N SER A 208 16.20 -17.20 2.29
CA SER A 208 16.23 -17.31 0.83
C SER A 208 17.42 -18.11 0.30
N GLU A 209 18.55 -18.21 1.02
CA GLU A 209 19.76 -18.90 0.53
C GLU A 209 19.55 -20.37 0.14
N HIS A 210 18.51 -21.01 0.70
CA HIS A 210 18.13 -22.38 0.38
C HIS A 210 17.23 -22.50 -0.86
N LEU A 211 16.92 -21.39 -1.51
CA LEU A 211 16.06 -21.32 -2.69
C LEU A 211 16.90 -21.11 -3.96
N ASN A 212 16.48 -21.76 -5.05
CA ASN A 212 17.07 -21.61 -6.38
C ASN A 212 16.43 -20.46 -7.16
N TYR A 213 16.53 -19.24 -6.63
CA TYR A 213 16.17 -18.01 -7.33
C TYR A 213 17.39 -17.43 -8.08
N ARG A 214 17.17 -16.61 -9.11
CA ARG A 214 18.28 -16.01 -9.87
C ARG A 214 18.84 -14.76 -9.20
N LYS A 215 17.97 -13.81 -8.85
CA LYS A 215 18.35 -12.55 -8.21
C LYS A 215 17.35 -12.16 -7.13
N GLN A 216 17.85 -11.54 -6.06
CA GLN A 216 17.01 -10.89 -5.06
C GLN A 216 17.11 -9.37 -5.24
N HIS A 217 15.96 -8.73 -5.31
CA HIS A 217 15.78 -7.29 -5.39
C HIS A 217 15.25 -6.79 -4.05
N TYR A 218 15.71 -5.62 -3.64
CA TYR A 218 15.32 -4.98 -2.40
C TYR A 218 14.70 -3.62 -2.66
N ILE A 219 13.56 -3.37 -2.02
CA ILE A 219 12.98 -2.03 -1.90
C ILE A 219 13.00 -1.65 -0.42
N TYR A 220 13.66 -0.54 -0.11
CA TYR A 220 13.78 -0.01 1.25
C TYR A 220 12.75 1.09 1.45
N PHE A 221 11.98 0.97 2.53
CA PHE A 221 11.03 1.97 2.97
C PHE A 221 11.55 2.66 4.23
N GLN A 222 11.67 3.97 4.16
CA GLN A 222 11.79 4.81 5.33
C GLN A 222 10.50 5.60 5.46
N ASP A 223 9.78 5.45 6.57
CA ASP A 223 8.54 6.19 6.79
C ASP A 223 8.51 6.71 8.23
N SER A 224 8.40 8.03 8.38
CA SER A 224 8.25 8.68 9.68
C SER A 224 6.82 8.64 10.19
N TYR A 225 5.86 8.15 9.40
CA TYR A 225 4.46 8.01 9.79
C TYR A 225 4.27 7.10 10.99
N TYR A 226 4.89 5.91 11.01
CA TYR A 226 4.67 4.95 12.10
C TYR A 226 5.21 5.42 13.45
N PRO A 227 6.43 5.99 13.55
CA PRO A 227 6.87 6.66 14.77
C PRO A 227 5.94 7.80 15.21
N TRP A 228 5.47 8.62 14.27
CA TRP A 228 4.51 9.69 14.56
C TRP A 228 3.16 9.13 15.06
N LEU A 229 2.67 8.07 14.42
CA LEU A 229 1.42 7.40 14.78
C LEU A 229 1.52 6.79 16.18
N GLN A 230 2.65 6.18 16.53
CA GLN A 230 2.89 5.66 17.87
C GLN A 230 2.83 6.77 18.92
N GLN A 231 3.51 7.91 18.68
CA GLN A 231 3.42 9.07 19.58
C GLN A 231 1.98 9.58 19.72
N ARG A 232 1.19 9.53 18.64
CA ARG A 232 -0.23 9.88 18.66
C ARG A 232 -1.04 8.87 19.47
N PHE A 233 -0.80 7.56 19.28
CA PHE A 233 -1.44 6.52 20.08
C PHE A 233 -1.22 6.73 21.58
N ASP A 234 0.02 7.04 21.98
CA ASP A 234 0.38 7.29 23.36
C ASP A 234 -0.26 8.59 23.90
N ARG A 235 -0.20 9.68 23.11
CA ARG A 235 -0.76 10.99 23.48
C ARG A 235 -2.26 10.93 23.77
N TYR A 236 -3.01 10.22 22.92
CA TYR A 236 -4.47 10.13 23.03
C TYR A 236 -4.94 8.89 23.80
N ASN A 237 -4.01 8.01 24.19
CA ASN A 237 -4.29 6.72 24.81
C ASN A 237 -5.37 5.90 24.05
N ILE A 238 -5.36 5.99 22.72
CA ILE A 238 -6.49 5.55 21.88
C ILE A 238 -6.72 4.04 22.00
N VAL A 239 -5.66 3.26 22.16
CA VAL A 239 -5.76 1.80 22.28
C VAL A 239 -6.53 1.43 23.55
N ALA A 240 -6.15 1.97 24.72
CA ALA A 240 -6.86 1.66 25.96
C ALA A 240 -8.29 2.22 25.94
N ARG A 241 -8.47 3.46 25.44
CA ARG A 241 -9.80 4.10 25.35
C ARG A 241 -10.77 3.30 24.47
N THR A 242 -10.33 2.82 23.31
CA THR A 242 -11.17 1.99 22.42
C THR A 242 -11.51 0.64 23.04
N GLN A 243 -10.53 -0.01 23.69
CA GLN A 243 -10.74 -1.28 24.38
C GLN A 243 -11.72 -1.17 25.56
N GLU A 244 -11.59 -0.12 26.37
CA GLU A 244 -12.52 0.19 27.47
C GLU A 244 -13.91 0.54 26.93
N TYR A 245 -13.99 1.41 25.92
CA TYR A 245 -15.25 1.89 25.41
C TYR A 245 -16.07 0.77 24.75
N PHE A 246 -15.47 -0.04 23.89
CA PHE A 246 -16.16 -1.12 23.17
C PHE A 246 -16.12 -2.47 23.88
N GLU A 247 -15.53 -2.54 25.08
CA GLU A 247 -15.29 -3.79 25.81
C GLU A 247 -14.57 -4.85 24.95
N TYR A 248 -13.70 -4.39 24.06
CA TYR A 248 -13.04 -5.19 23.03
C TYR A 248 -11.58 -5.42 23.38
N LYS A 249 -11.10 -6.67 23.32
CA LYS A 249 -9.74 -7.05 23.77
C LYS A 249 -8.75 -7.37 22.66
N LYS A 250 -9.08 -7.11 21.38
CA LYS A 250 -8.12 -7.42 20.32
C LYS A 250 -7.10 -6.30 20.14
N PRO A 251 -5.94 -6.60 19.53
CA PRO A 251 -4.95 -5.60 19.18
C PRO A 251 -5.54 -4.48 18.33
N PHE A 252 -4.97 -3.28 18.48
CA PHE A 252 -5.21 -2.18 17.56
C PHE A 252 -4.31 -2.39 16.33
N HIS A 253 -4.92 -2.48 15.15
CA HIS A 253 -4.19 -2.71 13.91
C HIS A 253 -3.94 -1.36 13.26
N ASN A 254 -2.73 -1.17 12.73
CA ASN A 254 -2.27 0.14 12.26
C ASN A 254 -1.69 0.12 10.85
N ILE A 255 -1.80 -1.00 10.14
CA ILE A 255 -1.24 -1.19 8.80
C ILE A 255 -2.38 -1.39 7.81
N ALA A 256 -2.34 -0.62 6.73
CA ALA A 256 -3.27 -0.73 5.61
C ALA A 256 -2.57 -0.42 4.28
N GLY A 257 -3.01 -1.08 3.21
CA GLY A 257 -2.67 -0.71 1.83
C GLY A 257 -1.39 -1.30 1.24
N GLU A 258 -0.47 -1.86 2.03
CA GLU A 258 0.84 -2.32 1.51
C GLU A 258 0.74 -3.25 0.29
N ASN A 259 -0.14 -4.26 0.34
CA ASN A 259 -0.32 -5.20 -0.77
C ASN A 259 -1.00 -4.59 -1.99
N ILE A 260 -1.71 -3.47 -1.84
CA ILE A 260 -2.28 -2.73 -2.97
C ILE A 260 -1.19 -1.96 -3.70
N ILE A 261 -0.22 -1.42 -2.97
CA ILE A 261 0.83 -0.55 -3.51
C ILE A 261 1.95 -1.39 -4.16
N LEU A 262 2.19 -2.61 -3.65
CA LEU A 262 3.28 -3.49 -4.08
C LEU A 262 3.42 -3.67 -5.61
N PRO A 263 2.34 -3.96 -6.38
CA PRO A 263 2.48 -4.13 -7.83
C PRO A 263 2.96 -2.87 -8.54
N PHE A 264 2.56 -1.69 -8.06
CA PHE A 264 3.00 -0.41 -8.62
C PHE A 264 4.47 -0.14 -8.30
N LEU A 265 4.91 -0.44 -7.07
CA LEU A 265 6.30 -0.28 -6.65
C LEU A 265 7.25 -1.15 -7.47
N LEU A 266 6.81 -2.32 -7.93
CA LEU A 266 7.64 -3.24 -8.69
C LEU A 266 7.81 -2.86 -10.16
N ALA A 267 6.90 -2.04 -10.71
CA ALA A 267 6.85 -1.68 -12.12
C ALA A 267 8.22 -1.28 -12.73
N PRO A 268 9.05 -0.43 -12.11
CA PRO A 268 10.32 -0.05 -12.70
C PRO A 268 11.36 -1.19 -12.66
N ILE A 269 11.30 -2.09 -11.67
CA ILE A 269 12.13 -3.30 -11.63
C ILE A 269 11.73 -4.24 -12.77
N GLN A 270 10.42 -4.48 -12.95
CA GLN A 270 9.90 -5.29 -14.05
C GLN A 270 10.30 -4.70 -15.41
N ALA A 271 10.21 -3.38 -15.58
CA ALA A 271 10.60 -2.70 -16.81
C ALA A 271 12.10 -2.86 -17.14
N ILE A 272 12.98 -2.62 -16.17
CA ILE A 272 14.44 -2.70 -16.38
C ILE A 272 14.91 -4.16 -16.54
N HIS A 273 14.39 -5.07 -15.71
CA HIS A 273 14.81 -6.47 -15.72
C HIS A 273 13.98 -7.34 -16.67
N LYS A 274 13.05 -6.73 -17.41
CA LYS A 274 12.15 -7.36 -18.38
C LYS A 274 11.35 -8.52 -17.76
N ILE A 275 10.94 -8.39 -16.50
CA ILE A 275 10.20 -9.45 -15.81
C ILE A 275 8.72 -9.25 -16.06
N THR A 276 8.06 -10.25 -16.64
CA THR A 276 6.65 -10.12 -17.03
C THR A 276 5.72 -10.38 -15.86
N LEU A 277 5.93 -11.44 -15.07
CA LEU A 277 4.95 -11.92 -14.10
C LEU A 277 5.31 -11.52 -12.66
N LEU A 278 4.37 -10.93 -11.91
CA LEU A 278 4.42 -10.78 -10.46
C LEU A 278 3.60 -11.90 -9.80
N LEU A 279 4.25 -12.62 -8.90
CA LEU A 279 3.64 -13.64 -8.05
C LEU A 279 3.57 -13.16 -6.60
N VAL A 280 2.38 -13.29 -6.00
CA VAL A 280 2.15 -12.97 -4.58
C VAL A 280 1.51 -14.17 -3.89
N GLY A 281 2.19 -14.71 -2.88
CA GLY A 281 1.70 -15.81 -2.06
C GLY A 281 0.81 -15.30 -0.93
N ASN A 282 -0.48 -15.10 -1.21
CA ASN A 282 -1.46 -14.69 -0.20
C ASN A 282 -2.21 -15.89 0.40
N GLU A 283 -2.57 -15.77 1.67
CA GLU A 283 -3.38 -16.76 2.36
C GLU A 283 -4.84 -16.74 1.90
N LYS A 284 -5.45 -17.91 1.71
CA LYS A 284 -6.87 -18.04 1.32
C LYS A 284 -7.83 -17.47 2.38
N SER A 285 -7.42 -17.41 3.65
CA SER A 285 -8.20 -16.79 4.73
C SER A 285 -8.47 -15.30 4.50
N ALA A 286 -7.68 -14.62 3.66
CA ALA A 286 -7.93 -13.24 3.28
C ALA A 286 -9.23 -13.03 2.48
N ASP A 287 -9.79 -14.09 1.89
CA ASP A 287 -11.08 -14.05 1.19
C ASP A 287 -12.29 -14.04 2.13
N ALA A 288 -12.07 -14.28 3.43
CA ALA A 288 -13.12 -14.26 4.44
C ALA A 288 -13.06 -12.98 5.29
N PRO A 289 -14.21 -12.40 5.68
CA PRO A 289 -14.22 -11.30 6.63
C PRO A 289 -13.74 -11.77 8.00
N ASN A 290 -13.09 -10.87 8.75
CA ASN A 290 -12.71 -11.14 10.13
C ASN A 290 -13.93 -11.10 11.06
N LEU A 291 -14.89 -10.23 10.77
CA LEU A 291 -16.19 -10.16 11.41
C LEU A 291 -17.20 -9.48 10.50
N ILE A 292 -18.47 -9.62 10.85
CA ILE A 292 -19.57 -8.85 10.28
C ILE A 292 -20.15 -8.03 11.41
N ASP A 293 -20.19 -6.70 11.28
CA ASP A 293 -20.80 -5.86 12.30
C ASP A 293 -22.31 -6.14 12.37
N LYS A 294 -22.82 -6.40 13.57
CA LYS A 294 -24.20 -6.83 13.78
C LYS A 294 -25.24 -5.72 13.55
N TYR A 295 -24.84 -4.45 13.54
CA TYR A 295 -25.75 -3.32 13.37
C TYR A 295 -25.75 -2.80 11.93
N SER A 296 -24.58 -2.57 11.36
CA SER A 296 -24.47 -2.11 9.97
C SER A 296 -24.57 -3.26 8.96
N GLY A 297 -24.32 -4.50 9.38
CA GLY A 297 -24.19 -5.65 8.47
C GLY A 297 -22.88 -5.64 7.67
N GLU A 298 -21.97 -4.71 7.97
CA GLU A 298 -20.77 -4.49 7.19
C GLU A 298 -19.71 -5.57 7.48
N THR A 299 -19.09 -6.09 6.43
CA THR A 299 -17.93 -6.99 6.51
C THR A 299 -16.68 -6.20 6.86
N VAL A 300 -16.06 -6.54 7.98
CA VAL A 300 -14.78 -5.95 8.43
C VAL A 300 -13.66 -6.93 8.16
N ALA A 301 -12.64 -6.49 7.43
CA ALA A 301 -11.54 -7.35 6.97
C ALA A 301 -10.19 -6.61 6.95
N HIS A 302 -9.26 -7.04 7.80
CA HIS A 302 -7.93 -6.43 7.90
C HIS A 302 -6.97 -6.88 6.79
N GLN A 303 -7.19 -8.09 6.27
CA GLN A 303 -6.42 -8.65 5.16
C GLN A 303 -7.16 -8.51 3.82
N TRP A 304 -8.19 -7.66 3.69
CA TRP A 304 -8.93 -7.53 2.43
C TRP A 304 -8.00 -7.25 1.24
N VAL A 305 -6.92 -6.48 1.46
CA VAL A 305 -5.89 -6.17 0.45
C VAL A 305 -5.16 -7.41 -0.11
N LYS A 306 -5.28 -8.57 0.54
CA LYS A 306 -4.73 -9.86 0.10
C LYS A 306 -5.77 -10.78 -0.55
N SER A 307 -7.04 -10.40 -0.53
CA SER A 307 -8.14 -11.20 -1.08
C SER A 307 -8.09 -11.31 -2.60
N LEU A 308 -8.74 -12.34 -3.15
CA LEU A 308 -9.01 -12.47 -4.57
C LEU A 308 -9.79 -11.29 -5.12
N GLU A 309 -10.72 -10.73 -4.34
CA GLU A 309 -11.49 -9.55 -4.74
C GLU A 309 -10.58 -8.33 -4.96
N ALA A 310 -9.66 -8.07 -4.02
CA ALA A 310 -8.67 -7.01 -4.19
C ALA A 310 -7.78 -7.26 -5.41
N GLY A 311 -7.33 -8.50 -5.61
CA GLY A 311 -6.55 -8.89 -6.78
C GLY A 311 -7.31 -8.77 -8.10
N GLU A 312 -8.60 -9.08 -8.16
CA GLU A 312 -9.46 -8.84 -9.33
C GLU A 312 -9.65 -7.35 -9.59
N LYS A 313 -9.80 -6.55 -8.53
CA LYS A 313 -10.02 -5.12 -8.67
C LYS A 313 -8.78 -4.39 -9.19
N ASN A 314 -7.60 -4.77 -8.70
CA ASN A 314 -6.32 -4.33 -9.26
C ASN A 314 -6.18 -4.69 -10.75
N ARG A 315 -6.88 -5.75 -11.22
CA ARG A 315 -6.95 -6.18 -12.63
C ARG A 315 -8.14 -5.62 -13.42
N ARG A 316 -9.16 -5.02 -12.80
CA ARG A 316 -10.45 -4.63 -13.45
C ARG A 316 -10.61 -3.14 -13.69
N THR A 317 -9.72 -2.30 -13.19
CA THR A 317 -9.51 -0.93 -13.71
C THR A 317 -9.08 -0.91 -15.20
N ASP A 318 -8.99 -2.09 -15.84
CA ASP A 318 -8.57 -2.36 -17.23
C ASP A 318 -9.69 -2.40 -18.29
N GLY A 319 -10.70 -1.53 -18.18
CA GLY A 319 -11.61 -1.27 -19.33
C GLY A 319 -10.90 -0.61 -20.53
N LYS A 320 -9.71 -0.03 -20.28
CA LYS A 320 -8.73 0.46 -21.25
C LYS A 320 -7.36 -0.07 -20.79
N ASN A 321 -6.54 -0.59 -21.70
CA ASN A 321 -5.26 -1.31 -21.47
C ASN A 321 -4.14 -0.47 -20.79
N VAL A 322 -4.42 0.17 -19.67
CA VAL A 322 -3.52 1.12 -19.02
C VAL A 322 -2.67 0.45 -17.94
N TYR A 323 -3.22 -0.54 -17.20
CA TYR A 323 -2.55 -1.14 -16.04
C TYR A 323 -2.19 -2.63 -16.20
N ARG A 324 -2.68 -3.31 -17.25
CA ARG A 324 -2.18 -4.64 -17.69
C ARG A 324 -0.66 -4.71 -17.93
N ASN A 325 0.01 -3.58 -18.14
CA ASN A 325 1.46 -3.52 -18.32
C ASN A 325 2.23 -3.25 -17.02
N ILE A 326 1.54 -3.07 -15.90
CA ILE A 326 2.12 -2.96 -14.54
C ILE A 326 1.83 -4.22 -13.70
N VAL A 327 0.87 -5.05 -14.12
CA VAL A 327 0.54 -6.33 -13.48
C VAL A 327 0.27 -7.38 -14.56
N VAL A 328 1.22 -8.28 -14.76
CA VAL A 328 0.91 -9.64 -15.23
C VAL A 328 1.14 -10.57 -14.06
#